data_AF-A0A1I7S4T9-F1
#
_entry.id   AF-A0A1I7S4T9-F1
#
_cell.length_a   1.000
_cell.length_b   1.000
_cell.length_c   1.000
_cell.angle_alpha   90.00
_cell.angle_beta   90.00
_cell.angle_gamma   90.00
#
_symmetry.space_group_name_H-M   'P 1'
#
loop_
_entity.id
_entity.type
_entity.pdbx_description
1 polymer ?
#
loop_
_entity_poly.entity_id
_entity_poly.type
_entity_poly.pdbx_seq_one_letter_code
_entity_poly.pdbx_strand_id
1 'polypeptide(L)'
;MSRKDRLISESSFDGNVDDRLKSIEAFAGFRNCSLSELESKRAGLSSQISHLTQKISDLAFNNYRIYADAGRTAENCSDMLDNINKEMSHVKERLPVLIEETEAFIESSEDIFREFMHLDDAISDESPIWEIVNLPKMMDKCIRHGQYDLAYALTTFAVNLQQSKLGENQIIKKVSHTLIEARHGLLDVLFNKFAGPIDLAKSIQIVNNIRKIPYISNTQLRVCLLQYRDVYLEKNAMALMSEPDYAIKIVDVYRDCMYDTIVLYLAVFPGVDSHKKYSSSDDPRWERWTGGSQNYLLQSWAHRNIDVMFERIRSTDRRSPIDLESIGGKLMSFANSFGRMGMDFRPLIINELALMTLESFSRRVQKATEIFIGQKQLDLLDEDIFKVNRNDIEGKTASAEAQSSTAPVEICVWDDLCVYGNEIIDALNDLRHSLSPVYINDVFNVLKSSLHAVLEWIQRFGDPADESLRKRATELIVIHFAPFLNQCFQGIFSFETCFKPYFQSQISHDTFIENYDFSSVGSRLAAATESTA
;
A
#
# COMPACT_ATOMS: atom_id res chain seq x y z
N MET A 1 -58.17 62.22 42.13
CA MET A 1 -57.90 63.34 43.06
C MET A 1 -56.46 63.78 42.82
N SER A 2 -56.07 65.03 42.62
CA SER A 2 -56.74 66.32 42.56
C SER A 2 -55.87 67.17 41.61
N ARG A 3 -56.47 67.70 40.54
CA ARG A 3 -55.80 68.53 39.52
C ARG A 3 -56.23 70.00 39.59
N LYS A 4 -56.88 70.40 40.71
CA LYS A 4 -57.43 71.75 40.90
C LYS A 4 -57.00 72.43 42.22
N ASP A 5 -56.49 71.68 43.20
CA ASP A 5 -56.34 72.23 44.57
C ASP A 5 -54.92 72.67 44.95
N ARG A 6 -53.89 72.54 44.10
CA ARG A 6 -52.49 72.80 44.50
C ARG A 6 -51.76 73.97 43.83
N LEU A 7 -52.35 74.65 42.85
CA LEU A 7 -51.70 75.80 42.18
C LEU A 7 -52.54 77.08 42.20
N ILE A 8 -53.62 77.10 42.99
CA ILE A 8 -54.43 78.31 43.27
C ILE A 8 -54.15 78.85 44.68
N SER A 9 -53.31 78.20 45.49
CA SER A 9 -53.07 78.59 46.89
C SER A 9 -51.89 79.55 47.14
N GLU A 10 -51.12 79.95 46.13
CA GLU A 10 -49.94 80.82 46.35
C GLU A 10 -49.85 82.03 45.40
N SER A 11 -50.97 82.39 44.76
CA SER A 11 -51.21 83.78 44.37
C SER A 11 -52.33 84.36 45.22
N SER A 12 -52.26 84.08 46.53
CA SER A 12 -52.64 85.05 47.55
C SER A 12 -51.79 86.28 47.31
N PHE A 13 -52.22 87.09 46.33
CA PHE A 13 -51.90 88.50 46.26
C PHE A 13 -52.43 89.02 47.58
N ASP A 14 -51.50 89.02 48.53
CA ASP A 14 -51.63 89.42 49.90
C ASP A 14 -52.10 90.85 49.81
N GLY A 15 -53.42 91.00 49.78
CA GLY A 15 -54.12 92.26 49.68
C GLY A 15 -53.61 93.05 50.87
N ASN A 16 -52.65 93.91 50.56
CA ASN A 16 -51.70 94.49 51.49
C ASN A 16 -52.49 94.97 52.70
N VAL A 17 -51.99 94.74 53.90
CA VAL A 17 -52.65 95.22 55.13
C VAL A 17 -52.99 96.71 55.00
N ASP A 18 -52.22 97.45 54.19
CA ASP A 18 -52.46 98.80 53.68
C ASP A 18 -53.77 99.02 52.88
N ASP A 19 -54.19 98.12 51.99
CA ASP A 19 -55.43 98.25 51.22
C ASP A 19 -56.67 97.93 52.09
N ARG A 20 -56.52 97.03 53.07
CA ARG A 20 -57.52 96.82 54.13
C ARG A 20 -57.58 98.02 55.10
N LEU A 21 -56.45 98.65 55.42
CA LEU A 21 -56.39 99.85 56.26
C LEU A 21 -56.97 101.09 55.55
N LYS A 22 -56.67 101.31 54.26
CA LYS A 22 -57.25 102.40 53.45
C LYS A 22 -58.76 102.28 53.27
N SER A 23 -59.27 101.05 53.15
CA SER A 23 -60.72 100.82 53.11
C SER A 23 -61.36 101.11 54.48
N ILE A 24 -60.72 100.75 55.60
CA ILE A 24 -61.22 101.07 56.96
C ILE A 24 -61.17 102.59 57.26
N GLU A 25 -60.13 103.31 56.85
CA GLU A 25 -60.06 104.79 56.94
C GLU A 25 -61.13 105.46 56.09
N ALA A 26 -61.42 104.93 54.89
CA ALA A 26 -62.52 105.41 54.07
C ALA A 26 -63.88 105.20 54.75
N PHE A 27 -64.09 104.08 55.46
CA PHE A 27 -65.33 103.80 56.21
C PHE A 27 -65.51 104.68 57.47
N ALA A 28 -64.44 105.09 58.14
CA ALA A 28 -64.50 105.98 59.32
C ALA A 28 -65.02 107.39 58.98
N GLY A 29 -64.78 107.87 57.75
CA GLY A 29 -65.29 109.15 57.25
C GLY A 29 -66.80 109.17 56.95
N PHE A 30 -67.48 108.02 56.95
CA PHE A 30 -68.92 107.93 56.66
C PHE A 30 -69.82 108.00 57.91
N ARG A 31 -69.27 108.00 59.13
CA ARG A 31 -70.06 107.98 60.38
C ARG A 31 -70.61 109.35 60.81
N ASN A 32 -70.08 110.45 60.26
CA ASN A 32 -70.43 111.82 60.63
C ASN A 32 -71.07 112.64 59.49
N CYS A 33 -71.47 112.01 58.38
CA CYS A 33 -72.08 112.69 57.23
C CYS A 33 -73.60 112.48 57.21
N SER A 34 -74.34 113.52 56.83
CA SER A 34 -75.81 113.45 56.70
C SER A 34 -76.22 112.65 55.46
N LEU A 35 -77.41 112.01 55.49
CA LEU A 35 -77.90 111.08 54.45
C LEU A 35 -77.78 111.61 53.00
N SER A 36 -77.92 112.94 52.82
CA SER A 36 -77.84 113.62 51.52
C SER A 36 -76.41 113.60 50.91
N GLU A 37 -75.36 113.62 51.74
CA GLU A 37 -73.96 113.62 51.30
C GLU A 37 -73.50 112.22 50.82
N LEU A 38 -74.13 111.16 51.35
CA LEU A 38 -73.89 109.77 50.96
C LEU A 38 -74.52 109.42 49.62
N GLU A 39 -75.71 109.94 49.33
CA GLU A 39 -76.38 109.74 48.03
C GLU A 39 -75.63 110.48 46.90
N SER A 40 -75.10 111.68 47.17
CA SER A 40 -74.25 112.42 46.22
C SER A 40 -72.93 111.69 45.94
N LYS A 41 -72.26 111.16 46.97
CA LYS A 41 -71.04 110.35 46.79
C LYS A 41 -71.31 109.02 46.05
N ARG A 42 -72.44 108.36 46.30
CA ARG A 42 -72.84 107.14 45.58
C ARG A 42 -73.10 107.41 44.10
N ALA A 43 -73.80 108.51 43.79
CA ALA A 43 -74.02 108.93 42.41
C ALA A 43 -72.69 109.27 41.70
N GLY A 44 -71.75 109.93 42.40
CA GLY A 44 -70.41 110.21 41.91
C GLY A 44 -69.59 108.94 41.61
N LEU A 45 -69.60 107.96 42.52
CA LEU A 45 -68.92 106.67 42.31
C LEU A 45 -69.56 105.85 41.19
N SER A 46 -70.89 105.84 41.07
CA SER A 46 -71.58 105.16 39.98
C SER A 46 -71.26 105.80 38.61
N SER A 47 -71.16 107.12 38.56
CA SER A 47 -70.70 107.84 37.37
C SER A 47 -69.23 107.53 37.04
N GLN A 48 -68.35 107.43 38.05
CA GLN A 48 -66.94 107.10 37.85
C GLN A 48 -66.73 105.66 37.38
N ILE A 49 -67.50 104.71 37.91
CA ILE A 49 -67.48 103.31 37.47
C ILE A 49 -67.96 103.24 36.02
N SER A 50 -69.10 103.87 35.69
CA SER A 50 -69.61 103.86 34.32
C SER A 50 -68.62 104.50 33.33
N HIS A 51 -67.96 105.59 33.73
CA HIS A 51 -66.91 106.24 32.93
C HIS A 51 -65.63 105.38 32.81
N LEU A 52 -65.24 104.64 33.85
CA LEU A 52 -64.12 103.69 33.79
C LEU A 52 -64.46 102.48 32.91
N THR A 53 -65.68 101.95 33.00
CA THR A 53 -66.14 100.87 32.12
C THR A 53 -66.18 101.32 30.67
N GLN A 54 -66.60 102.55 30.40
CA GLN A 54 -66.57 103.11 29.05
C GLN A 54 -65.13 103.36 28.56
N LYS A 55 -64.23 103.85 29.42
CA LYS A 55 -62.80 103.95 29.09
C LYS A 55 -62.14 102.60 28.83
N ILE A 56 -62.48 101.56 29.60
CA ILE A 56 -61.97 100.20 29.39
C ILE A 56 -62.54 99.62 28.10
N SER A 57 -63.83 99.86 27.82
CA SER A 57 -64.46 99.46 26.56
C SER A 57 -63.82 100.17 25.36
N ASP A 58 -63.57 101.47 25.46
CA ASP A 58 -62.90 102.24 24.40
C ASP A 58 -61.43 101.79 24.24
N LEU A 59 -60.73 101.49 25.32
CA LEU A 59 -59.35 100.97 25.28
C LEU A 59 -59.30 99.55 24.68
N ALA A 60 -60.24 98.69 25.06
CA ALA A 60 -60.38 97.33 24.55
C ALA A 60 -60.83 97.31 23.09
N PHE A 61 -61.69 98.26 22.67
CA PHE A 61 -62.13 98.39 21.29
C PHE A 61 -61.01 98.95 20.40
N ASN A 62 -60.36 100.04 20.82
CA ASN A 62 -59.28 100.66 20.05
C ASN A 62 -58.03 99.77 19.94
N ASN A 63 -57.78 98.91 20.93
CA ASN A 63 -56.63 97.98 20.94
C ASN A 63 -57.04 96.51 20.83
N TYR A 64 -58.23 96.21 20.30
CA TYR A 64 -58.75 94.83 20.21
C TYR A 64 -57.78 93.87 19.52
N ARG A 65 -57.10 94.32 18.46
CA ARG A 65 -56.09 93.51 17.76
C ARG A 65 -54.92 93.12 18.67
N ILE A 66 -54.45 94.01 19.54
CA ILE A 66 -53.32 93.71 20.43
C ILE A 66 -53.73 92.66 21.47
N TYR A 67 -54.95 92.76 22.03
CA TYR A 67 -55.45 91.76 22.97
C TYR A 67 -55.79 90.42 22.31
N ALA A 68 -56.33 90.44 21.08
CA ALA A 68 -56.59 89.23 20.31
C ALA A 68 -55.28 88.54 19.88
N ASP A 69 -54.27 89.31 19.47
CA ASP A 69 -52.95 88.79 19.13
C ASP A 69 -52.23 88.27 20.38
N ALA A 70 -52.35 88.95 21.54
CA ALA A 70 -51.83 88.45 22.82
C ALA A 70 -52.53 87.16 23.29
N GLY A 71 -53.84 87.04 23.05
CA GLY A 71 -54.59 85.81 23.32
C GLY A 71 -54.15 84.67 22.42
N ARG A 72 -53.99 84.93 21.11
CA ARG A 72 -53.48 83.95 20.14
C ARG A 72 -52.05 83.54 20.41
N THR A 73 -51.17 84.45 20.81
CA THR A 73 -49.80 84.07 21.20
C THR A 73 -49.78 83.28 22.49
N ALA A 74 -50.65 83.57 23.46
CA ALA A 74 -50.80 82.76 24.67
C ALA A 74 -51.33 81.35 24.36
N GLU A 75 -52.31 81.23 23.47
CA GLU A 75 -52.86 79.93 23.02
C GLU A 75 -51.80 79.14 22.23
N ASN A 76 -51.11 79.77 21.28
CA ASN A 76 -50.00 79.14 20.55
C ASN A 76 -48.86 78.71 21.49
N CYS A 77 -48.53 79.50 22.51
CA CYS A 77 -47.54 79.12 23.52
C CYS A 77 -48.03 77.94 24.37
N SER A 78 -49.32 77.89 24.72
CA SER A 78 -49.91 76.75 25.44
C SER A 78 -49.85 75.47 24.60
N ASP A 79 -50.25 75.55 23.33
CA ASP A 79 -50.21 74.42 22.40
C ASP A 79 -48.77 73.94 22.15
N MET A 80 -47.82 74.87 22.05
CA MET A 80 -46.40 74.55 21.92
C MET A 80 -45.87 73.86 23.20
N LEU A 81 -46.25 74.33 24.38
CA LEU A 81 -45.88 73.70 25.65
C LEU A 81 -46.53 72.33 25.82
N ASP A 82 -47.76 72.13 25.36
CA ASP A 82 -48.42 70.83 25.36
C ASP A 82 -47.77 69.85 24.39
N ASN A 83 -47.33 70.31 23.22
CA ASN A 83 -46.55 69.49 22.29
C ASN A 83 -45.16 69.16 22.85
N ILE A 84 -44.47 70.12 23.47
CA ILE A 84 -43.19 69.88 24.16
C ILE A 84 -43.40 68.86 25.29
N ASN A 85 -44.48 68.95 26.05
CA ASN A 85 -44.79 67.97 27.09
C ASN A 85 -45.03 66.57 26.50
N LYS A 86 -45.73 66.45 25.37
CA LYS A 86 -45.94 65.14 24.70
C LYS A 86 -44.62 64.53 24.23
N GLU A 87 -43.78 65.31 23.53
CA GLU A 87 -42.45 64.84 23.10
C GLU A 87 -41.56 64.50 24.29
N MET A 88 -41.59 65.32 25.35
CA MET A 88 -40.86 65.05 26.60
C MET A 88 -41.36 63.78 27.29
N SER A 89 -42.65 63.45 27.18
CA SER A 89 -43.23 62.21 27.71
C SER A 89 -42.70 61.01 26.94
N HIS A 90 -42.67 61.09 25.61
CA HIS A 90 -42.12 60.04 24.75
C HIS A 90 -40.63 59.83 24.97
N VAL A 91 -39.85 60.90 25.14
CA VAL A 91 -38.43 60.81 25.52
C VAL A 91 -38.27 60.17 26.89
N LYS A 92 -39.10 60.55 27.86
CA LYS A 92 -39.05 59.99 29.22
C LYS A 92 -39.38 58.50 29.26
N GLU A 93 -40.29 58.03 28.41
CA GLU A 93 -40.64 56.60 28.30
C GLU A 93 -39.56 55.80 27.55
N ARG A 94 -38.92 56.38 26.53
CA ARG A 94 -37.90 55.69 25.71
C ARG A 94 -36.51 55.70 26.31
N LEU A 95 -36.17 56.71 27.11
CA LEU A 95 -34.87 56.82 27.77
C LEU A 95 -34.51 55.60 28.64
N PRO A 96 -35.39 55.06 29.51
CA PRO A 96 -35.06 53.86 30.29
C PRO A 96 -34.88 52.62 29.42
N VAL A 97 -35.67 52.47 28.35
CA VAL A 97 -35.51 51.35 27.39
C VAL A 97 -34.17 51.44 26.68
N LEU A 98 -33.77 52.65 26.27
CA LEU A 98 -32.46 52.87 25.67
C LEU A 98 -31.32 52.55 26.65
N ILE A 99 -31.46 52.94 27.92
CA ILE A 99 -30.47 52.64 28.96
C ILE A 99 -30.36 51.11 29.13
N GLU A 100 -31.49 50.41 29.25
CA GLU A 100 -31.53 48.95 29.41
C GLU A 100 -30.93 48.23 28.19
N GLU A 101 -31.25 48.65 26.95
CA GLU A 101 -30.63 48.10 25.74
C GLU A 101 -29.13 48.42 25.65
N THR A 102 -28.69 49.60 26.10
CA THR A 102 -27.25 49.92 26.14
C THR A 102 -26.51 49.14 27.21
N GLU A 103 -27.11 48.88 28.37
CA GLU A 103 -26.53 48.04 29.41
C GLU A 103 -26.43 46.59 28.92
N ALA A 104 -27.47 46.05 28.30
CA ALA A 104 -27.46 44.73 27.69
C ALA A 104 -26.43 44.64 26.55
N PHE A 105 -26.29 45.71 25.75
CA PHE A 105 -25.26 45.79 24.70
C PHE A 105 -23.85 45.77 25.29
N ILE A 106 -23.59 46.54 26.35
CA ILE A 106 -22.29 46.57 27.03
C ILE A 106 -21.95 45.18 27.58
N GLU A 107 -22.90 44.52 28.25
CA GLU A 107 -22.71 43.16 28.78
C GLU A 107 -22.39 42.15 27.67
N SER A 108 -23.17 42.18 26.57
CA SER A 108 -22.89 41.32 25.40
C SER A 108 -21.55 41.64 24.73
N SER A 109 -21.15 42.91 24.71
CA SER A 109 -19.89 43.36 24.12
C SER A 109 -18.69 42.94 24.98
N GLU A 110 -18.84 42.83 26.30
CA GLU A 110 -17.79 42.33 27.18
C GLU A 110 -17.54 40.83 26.97
N ASP A 111 -18.59 40.05 26.73
CA ASP A 111 -18.46 38.64 26.37
C ASP A 111 -17.76 38.46 25.02
N ILE A 112 -18.17 39.24 24.01
CA ILE A 112 -17.51 39.25 22.69
C ILE A 112 -16.06 39.71 22.81
N PHE A 113 -15.78 40.72 23.63
CA PHE A 113 -14.42 41.21 23.84
C PHE A 113 -13.55 40.15 24.54
N ARG A 114 -14.10 39.43 25.52
CA ARG A 114 -13.39 38.29 26.15
C ARG A 114 -13.08 37.19 25.15
N GLU A 115 -14.03 36.83 24.29
CA GLU A 115 -13.80 35.85 23.22
C GLU A 115 -12.74 36.35 22.22
N PHE A 116 -12.81 37.63 21.85
CA PHE A 116 -11.81 38.25 20.98
C PHE A 116 -10.41 38.25 21.61
N MET A 117 -10.27 38.56 22.90
CA MET A 117 -9.00 38.49 23.62
C MET A 117 -8.45 37.07 23.66
N HIS A 118 -9.30 36.05 23.88
CA HIS A 118 -8.88 34.65 23.78
C HIS A 118 -8.40 34.26 22.38
N LEU A 119 -9.03 34.80 21.33
CA LEU A 119 -8.60 34.58 19.95
C LEU A 119 -7.29 35.30 19.63
N ASP A 120 -7.11 36.54 20.08
CA ASP A 120 -5.88 37.30 19.89
C ASP A 120 -4.69 36.63 20.58
N ASP A 121 -4.89 36.17 21.82
CA ASP A 121 -3.90 35.37 22.55
C ASP A 121 -3.59 34.04 21.84
N ALA A 122 -4.59 33.37 21.27
CA ALA A 122 -4.40 32.11 20.55
C ALA A 122 -3.70 32.28 19.18
N ILE A 123 -3.84 33.44 18.55
CA ILE A 123 -3.24 33.78 17.25
C ILE A 123 -1.80 34.27 17.41
N SER A 124 -1.43 34.78 18.58
CA SER A 124 -0.06 35.22 18.84
C SER A 124 0.98 34.12 18.54
N ASP A 125 2.05 34.49 17.85
CA ASP A 125 3.11 33.54 17.44
C ASP A 125 3.83 32.89 18.63
N GLU A 126 3.77 33.51 19.81
CA GLU A 126 4.32 33.00 21.08
C GLU A 126 3.35 32.06 21.82
N SER A 127 2.15 31.84 21.27
CA SER A 127 1.15 30.97 21.89
C SER A 127 1.54 29.50 21.78
N PRO A 128 1.51 28.73 22.89
CA PRO A 128 1.76 27.29 22.85
C PRO A 128 0.73 26.53 22.00
N ILE A 129 -0.46 27.12 21.76
CA ILE A 129 -1.49 26.53 20.90
C ILE A 129 -1.03 26.55 19.44
N TRP A 130 -0.43 27.66 19.00
CA TRP A 130 0.07 27.82 17.64
C TRP A 130 1.21 26.84 17.34
N GLU A 131 2.11 26.63 18.31
CA GLU A 131 3.16 25.60 18.22
C GLU A 131 2.57 24.20 18.03
N ILE A 132 1.58 23.80 18.84
CA ILE A 132 0.95 22.47 18.75
C ILE A 132 0.28 22.27 17.38
N VAL A 133 -0.46 23.27 16.89
CA VAL A 133 -1.16 23.18 15.60
C VAL A 133 -0.18 23.09 14.42
N ASN A 134 1.03 23.62 14.54
CA ASN A 134 2.05 23.55 13.50
C ASN A 134 2.91 22.28 13.52
N LEU A 135 2.83 21.45 14.56
CA LEU A 135 3.59 20.20 14.64
C LEU A 135 3.43 19.29 13.41
N PRO A 136 2.24 19.10 12.81
CA PRO A 136 2.10 18.27 11.61
C PRO A 136 2.89 18.81 10.42
N LYS A 137 2.90 20.14 10.20
CA LYS A 137 3.71 20.76 9.14
C LYS A 137 5.20 20.58 9.41
N MET A 138 5.61 20.68 10.69
CA MET A 138 6.98 20.41 11.10
C MET A 138 7.36 18.95 10.86
N MET A 139 6.47 18.00 11.17
CA MET A 139 6.67 16.57 10.90
C MET A 139 6.94 16.33 9.41
N ASP A 140 6.10 16.87 8.52
CA ASP A 140 6.29 16.74 7.07
C ASP A 140 7.63 17.33 6.61
N LYS A 141 8.03 18.47 7.20
CA LYS A 141 9.34 19.06 6.94
C LYS A 141 10.46 18.12 7.40
N CYS A 142 10.38 17.57 8.61
CA CYS A 142 11.39 16.65 9.14
C CYS A 142 11.56 15.40 8.26
N ILE A 143 10.43 14.80 7.83
CA ILE A 143 10.43 13.61 6.96
C ILE A 143 11.09 13.94 5.61
N ARG A 144 10.70 15.06 4.98
CA ARG A 144 11.28 15.48 3.68
C ARG A 144 12.77 15.81 3.74
N HIS A 145 13.24 16.39 4.86
CA HIS A 145 14.66 16.74 5.03
C HIS A 145 15.50 15.56 5.56
N GLY A 146 14.90 14.38 5.79
CA GLY A 146 15.62 13.21 6.28
C GLY A 146 16.04 13.29 7.75
N GLN A 147 15.46 14.21 8.53
CA GLN A 147 15.71 14.36 9.96
C GLN A 147 14.86 13.39 10.78
N TYR A 148 15.19 12.09 10.67
CA TYR A 148 14.37 11.02 11.24
C TYR A 148 14.32 11.02 12.77
N ASP A 149 15.40 11.43 13.44
CA ASP A 149 15.43 11.51 14.91
C ASP A 149 14.41 12.52 15.45
N LEU A 150 14.27 13.68 14.78
CA LEU A 150 13.29 14.70 15.15
C LEU A 150 11.86 14.25 14.80
N ALA A 151 11.67 13.62 13.64
CA ALA A 151 10.38 13.06 13.25
C ALA A 151 9.89 12.00 14.26
N TYR A 152 10.76 11.10 14.70
CA TYR A 152 10.42 10.14 15.75
C TYR A 152 10.10 10.84 17.09
N ALA A 153 10.89 11.82 17.50
CA ALA A 153 10.64 12.56 18.75
C ALA A 153 9.23 13.19 18.74
N LEU A 154 8.80 13.73 17.59
CA LEU A 154 7.44 14.24 17.39
C LEU A 154 6.37 13.15 17.48
N THR A 155 6.62 11.93 16.95
CA THR A 155 5.66 10.81 17.10
C THR A 155 5.53 10.38 18.57
N THR A 156 6.62 10.33 19.33
CA THR A 156 6.59 9.99 20.76
C THR A 156 5.89 11.09 21.57
N PHE A 157 6.16 12.34 21.22
CA PHE A 157 5.45 13.48 21.81
C PHE A 157 3.93 13.38 21.56
N ALA A 158 3.50 13.04 20.35
CA ALA A 158 2.09 12.87 20.02
C ALA A 158 1.41 11.75 20.83
N VAL A 159 2.11 10.62 21.05
CA VAL A 159 1.63 9.53 21.91
C VAL A 159 1.47 9.99 23.36
N ASN A 160 2.47 10.71 23.89
CA ASN A 160 2.41 11.26 25.25
C ASN A 160 1.29 12.32 25.39
N LEU A 161 1.10 13.16 24.36
CA LEU A 161 0.04 14.15 24.29
C LEU A 161 -1.35 13.50 24.35
N GLN A 162 -1.53 12.39 23.63
CA GLN A 162 -2.78 11.62 23.64
C GLN A 162 -3.07 10.98 25.01
N GLN A 163 -2.04 10.58 25.75
CA GLN A 163 -2.17 10.00 27.09
C GLN A 163 -2.38 11.05 28.20
N SER A 164 -2.04 12.31 27.92
CA SER A 164 -2.22 13.42 28.86
C SER A 164 -3.68 13.88 28.96
N LYS A 165 -4.03 14.60 30.03
CA LYS A 165 -5.38 15.20 30.22
C LYS A 165 -5.79 16.14 29.08
N LEU A 166 -4.83 16.67 28.32
CA LEU A 166 -5.07 17.54 27.17
C LEU A 166 -5.66 16.77 25.97
N GLY A 167 -5.59 15.43 25.96
CA GLY A 167 -6.17 14.57 24.94
C GLY A 167 -7.70 14.56 24.90
N GLU A 168 -8.37 15.15 25.89
CA GLU A 168 -9.83 15.33 25.89
C GLU A 168 -10.29 16.37 24.86
N ASN A 169 -9.42 17.33 24.50
CA ASN A 169 -9.72 18.34 23.49
C ASN A 169 -9.67 17.75 22.07
N GLN A 170 -10.73 17.95 21.28
CA GLN A 170 -10.84 17.41 19.93
C GLN A 170 -9.75 17.90 18.97
N ILE A 171 -9.26 19.14 19.10
CA ILE A 171 -8.22 19.71 18.23
C ILE A 171 -6.89 19.00 18.51
N ILE A 172 -6.52 18.90 19.79
CA ILE A 172 -5.29 18.22 20.23
C ILE A 172 -5.33 16.75 19.80
N LYS A 173 -6.49 16.10 19.90
CA LYS A 173 -6.69 14.72 19.43
C LYS A 173 -6.51 14.57 17.91
N LYS A 174 -6.97 15.53 17.10
CA LYS A 174 -6.75 15.53 15.64
C LYS A 174 -5.27 15.73 15.29
N VAL A 175 -4.59 16.66 15.97
CA VAL A 175 -3.16 16.90 15.77
C VAL A 175 -2.34 15.67 16.14
N SER A 176 -2.58 15.06 17.32
CA SER A 176 -1.88 13.85 17.74
C SER A 176 -2.13 12.68 16.80
N HIS A 177 -3.38 12.49 16.34
CA HIS A 177 -3.70 11.46 15.34
C HIS A 177 -2.91 11.67 14.05
N THR A 178 -2.87 12.90 13.52
CA THR A 178 -2.15 13.22 12.29
C THR A 178 -0.65 12.92 12.42
N LEU A 179 -0.04 13.27 13.57
CA LEU A 179 1.36 12.98 13.85
C LEU A 179 1.64 11.47 13.98
N ILE A 180 0.72 10.72 14.60
CA ILE A 180 0.81 9.26 14.70
C ILE A 180 0.63 8.62 13.32
N GLU A 181 -0.28 9.13 12.48
CA GLU A 181 -0.46 8.64 11.11
C GLU A 181 0.77 8.89 10.23
N ALA A 182 1.42 10.04 10.37
CA ALA A 182 2.65 10.39 9.66
C ALA A 182 3.80 9.38 9.89
N ARG A 183 3.73 8.59 10.98
CA ARG A 183 4.67 7.48 11.22
C ARG A 183 4.71 6.48 10.06
N HIS A 184 3.58 6.22 9.39
CA HIS A 184 3.52 5.22 8.33
C HIS A 184 4.34 5.69 7.13
N GLY A 185 4.21 6.97 6.75
CA GLY A 185 5.04 7.57 5.72
C GLY A 185 6.53 7.59 6.09
N LEU A 186 6.87 7.84 7.36
CA LEU A 186 8.25 7.74 7.85
C LEU A 186 8.81 6.32 7.73
N LEU A 187 8.03 5.31 8.14
CA LEU A 187 8.41 3.90 8.02
C LEU A 187 8.62 3.50 6.57
N ASP A 188 7.72 3.90 5.66
CA ASP A 188 7.88 3.62 4.23
C ASP A 188 9.15 4.25 3.67
N VAL A 189 9.46 5.51 4.01
CA VAL A 189 10.71 6.16 3.56
C VAL A 189 11.94 5.41 4.07
N LEU A 190 11.93 4.94 5.32
CA LEU A 190 13.04 4.21 5.92
C LEU A 190 13.18 2.80 5.32
N PHE A 191 12.08 2.08 5.16
CA PHE A 191 12.09 0.73 4.60
C PHE A 191 12.44 0.72 3.12
N ASN A 192 12.00 1.72 2.35
CA ASN A 192 12.36 1.86 0.94
C ASN A 192 13.87 1.94 0.70
N LYS A 193 14.67 2.35 1.70
CA LYS A 193 16.14 2.32 1.59
C LYS A 193 16.71 0.91 1.48
N PHE A 194 16.01 -0.11 1.99
CA PHE A 194 16.41 -1.51 1.83
C PHE A 194 16.09 -2.05 0.43
N ALA A 195 15.18 -1.42 -0.33
CA ALA A 195 14.88 -1.78 -1.71
C ALA A 195 15.91 -1.26 -2.75
N GLY A 196 17.11 -0.91 -2.28
CA GLY A 196 18.25 -0.43 -3.06
C GLY A 196 19.58 -0.93 -2.50
N PRO A 197 20.71 -0.52 -3.09
CA PRO A 197 22.04 -0.81 -2.56
C PRO A 197 22.25 -0.05 -1.25
N ILE A 198 22.62 -0.77 -0.20
CA ILE A 198 22.78 -0.20 1.14
C ILE A 198 24.02 -0.79 1.82
N ASP A 199 24.80 0.06 2.50
CA ASP A 199 25.93 -0.39 3.29
C ASP A 199 25.50 -0.85 4.69
N LEU A 200 26.36 -1.64 5.34
CA LEU A 200 26.06 -2.23 6.64
C LEU A 200 25.94 -1.18 7.76
N ALA A 201 26.71 -0.10 7.69
CA ALA A 201 26.67 0.94 8.72
C ALA A 201 25.33 1.72 8.67
N LYS A 202 24.87 2.10 7.48
CA LYS A 202 23.59 2.76 7.26
C LYS A 202 22.43 1.83 7.57
N SER A 203 22.51 0.54 7.28
CA SER A 203 21.44 -0.40 7.62
C SER A 203 21.21 -0.48 9.14
N ILE A 204 22.29 -0.56 9.92
CA ILE A 204 22.24 -0.53 11.39
C ILE A 204 21.64 0.79 11.88
N GLN A 205 22.08 1.93 11.32
CA GLN A 205 21.54 3.24 11.67
C GLN A 205 20.04 3.35 11.38
N ILE A 206 19.59 2.92 10.19
CA ILE A 206 18.19 2.96 9.79
C ILE A 206 17.35 2.07 10.69
N VAL A 207 17.78 0.83 10.97
CA VAL A 207 17.02 -0.03 11.87
C VAL A 207 16.99 0.50 13.30
N ASN A 208 18.08 1.09 13.78
CA ASN A 208 18.07 1.76 15.08
C ASN A 208 17.09 2.94 15.12
N ASN A 209 16.93 3.67 14.01
CA ASN A 209 15.91 4.71 13.89
C ASN A 209 14.50 4.14 13.85
N ILE A 210 14.27 3.04 13.11
CA ILE A 210 12.96 2.38 13.06
C ILE A 210 12.55 1.85 14.44
N ARG A 211 13.48 1.27 15.22
CA ARG A 211 13.22 0.78 16.58
C ARG A 211 12.75 1.86 17.56
N LYS A 212 13.06 3.13 17.29
CA LYS A 212 12.59 4.25 18.10
C LYS A 212 11.12 4.59 17.82
N ILE A 213 10.61 4.28 16.62
CA ILE A 213 9.23 4.59 16.24
C ILE A 213 8.27 3.66 17.01
N PRO A 214 7.24 4.20 17.68
CA PRO A 214 6.34 3.41 18.50
C PRO A 214 5.46 2.48 17.66
N TYR A 215 4.98 1.39 18.29
CA TYR A 215 4.06 0.40 17.71
C TYR A 215 4.60 -0.44 16.54
N ILE A 216 5.92 -0.62 16.47
CA ILE A 216 6.52 -1.64 15.59
C ILE A 216 7.07 -2.80 16.42
N SER A 217 6.54 -4.00 16.18
CA SER A 217 7.08 -5.21 16.80
C SER A 217 8.39 -5.61 16.13
N ASN A 218 9.25 -6.32 16.86
CA ASN A 218 10.50 -6.87 16.30
C ASN A 218 10.22 -7.82 15.12
N THR A 219 9.14 -8.60 15.20
CA THR A 219 8.70 -9.49 14.12
C THR A 219 8.30 -8.72 12.86
N GLN A 220 7.46 -7.67 12.99
CA GLN A 220 7.09 -6.82 11.85
C GLN A 220 8.32 -6.18 11.20
N LEU A 221 9.24 -5.65 12.01
CA LEU A 221 10.48 -5.06 11.53
C LEU A 221 11.33 -6.06 10.71
N ARG A 222 11.46 -7.30 11.19
CA ARG A 222 12.19 -8.37 10.47
C ARG A 222 11.51 -8.75 9.15
N VAL A 223 10.19 -8.91 9.16
CA VAL A 223 9.40 -9.25 7.95
C VAL A 223 9.49 -8.13 6.92
N CYS A 224 9.24 -6.88 7.32
CA CYS A 224 9.33 -5.73 6.42
C CYS A 224 10.74 -5.59 5.84
N LEU A 225 11.79 -5.74 6.65
CA LEU A 225 13.16 -5.68 6.14
C LEU A 225 13.40 -6.71 5.02
N LEU A 226 13.01 -7.96 5.23
CA LEU A 226 13.17 -9.02 4.22
C LEU A 226 12.31 -8.77 2.98
N GLN A 227 11.07 -8.28 3.14
CA GLN A 227 10.20 -7.91 2.01
C GLN A 227 10.82 -6.82 1.12
N TYR A 228 11.39 -5.77 1.72
CA TYR A 228 12.03 -4.71 0.94
C TYR A 228 13.35 -5.19 0.30
N ARG A 229 14.07 -6.13 0.92
CA ARG A 229 15.22 -6.80 0.28
C ARG A 229 14.81 -7.71 -0.87
N ASP A 230 13.64 -8.36 -0.80
CA ASP A 230 13.07 -9.09 -1.94
C ASP A 230 12.77 -8.15 -3.11
N VAL A 231 12.23 -6.97 -2.85
CA VAL A 231 12.01 -5.96 -3.90
C VAL A 231 13.33 -5.57 -4.58
N TYR A 232 14.43 -5.44 -3.83
CA TYR A 232 15.75 -5.17 -4.40
C TYR A 232 16.24 -6.33 -5.28
N LEU A 233 16.14 -7.57 -4.79
CA LEU A 233 16.51 -8.77 -5.53
C LEU A 233 15.71 -8.90 -6.83
N GLU A 234 14.39 -8.70 -6.77
CA GLU A 234 13.50 -8.77 -7.93
C GLU A 234 13.81 -7.70 -8.97
N LYS A 235 14.13 -6.46 -8.56
CA LYS A 235 14.57 -5.41 -9.49
C LYS A 235 15.83 -5.82 -10.25
N ASN A 236 16.82 -6.40 -9.57
CA ASN A 236 18.06 -6.86 -10.19
C ASN A 236 17.82 -8.07 -11.11
N ALA A 237 16.95 -8.99 -10.70
CA ALA A 237 16.56 -10.13 -11.53
C ALA A 237 15.84 -9.71 -12.81
N MET A 238 14.88 -8.78 -12.71
CA MET A 238 14.12 -8.26 -13.85
C MET A 238 15.02 -7.51 -14.85
N ALA A 239 16.02 -6.77 -14.36
CA ALA A 239 16.98 -6.06 -15.21
C ALA A 239 17.77 -6.99 -16.14
N LEU A 240 17.95 -8.26 -15.76
CA LEU A 240 18.70 -9.25 -16.54
C LEU A 240 17.84 -10.03 -17.56
N MET A 241 16.51 -9.93 -17.52
CA MET A 241 15.62 -10.83 -18.28
C MET A 241 15.83 -10.83 -19.81
N SER A 242 16.48 -9.80 -20.37
CA SER A 242 16.74 -9.68 -21.81
C SER A 242 18.15 -10.12 -22.22
N GLU A 243 19.00 -10.54 -21.28
CA GLU A 243 20.39 -10.91 -21.53
C GLU A 243 20.53 -12.36 -22.03
N PRO A 244 21.45 -12.65 -22.96
CA PRO A 244 21.63 -14.01 -23.49
C PRO A 244 22.14 -15.00 -22.43
N ASP A 245 23.00 -14.55 -21.51
CA ASP A 245 23.55 -15.37 -20.41
C ASP A 245 22.73 -15.25 -19.11
N TYR A 246 21.42 -15.04 -19.22
CA TYR A 246 20.53 -14.78 -18.08
C TYR A 246 20.69 -15.83 -16.97
N ALA A 247 20.67 -17.12 -17.30
CA ALA A 247 20.72 -18.20 -16.32
C ALA A 247 22.03 -18.27 -15.52
N ILE A 248 23.13 -17.80 -16.11
CA ILE A 248 24.43 -17.74 -15.42
C ILE A 248 24.51 -16.47 -14.56
N LYS A 249 24.04 -15.33 -15.08
CA LYS A 249 24.06 -14.03 -14.37
C LYS A 249 23.08 -14.00 -13.20
N ILE A 250 21.94 -14.68 -13.30
CA ILE A 250 20.93 -14.70 -12.23
C ILE A 250 21.48 -15.40 -10.98
N VAL A 251 22.29 -16.46 -11.13
CA VAL A 251 22.94 -17.14 -10.00
C VAL A 251 23.86 -16.18 -9.25
N ASP A 252 24.62 -15.35 -9.96
CA ASP A 252 25.49 -14.34 -9.32
C ASP A 252 24.67 -13.26 -8.60
N VAL A 253 23.57 -12.77 -9.21
CA VAL A 253 22.68 -11.79 -8.56
C VAL A 253 22.07 -12.34 -7.28
N TYR A 254 21.57 -13.58 -7.31
CA TYR A 254 21.02 -14.22 -6.11
C TYR A 254 22.10 -14.42 -5.05
N ARG A 255 23.29 -14.91 -5.42
CA ARG A 255 24.42 -15.07 -4.49
C ARG A 255 24.74 -13.75 -3.80
N ASP A 256 24.96 -12.68 -4.55
CA ASP A 256 25.43 -11.41 -4.02
C ASP A 256 24.32 -10.72 -3.19
N CYS A 257 23.09 -10.65 -3.70
CA CYS A 257 21.96 -10.02 -3.00
C CYS A 257 21.56 -10.80 -1.74
N MET A 258 21.59 -12.13 -1.78
CA MET A 258 21.30 -12.95 -0.60
C MET A 258 22.41 -12.79 0.44
N TYR A 259 23.68 -12.82 0.02
CA TYR A 259 24.81 -12.67 0.93
C TYR A 259 24.73 -11.36 1.69
N ASP A 260 24.56 -10.25 0.97
CA ASP A 260 24.39 -8.92 1.57
C ASP A 260 23.21 -8.88 2.54
N THR A 261 22.08 -9.49 2.17
CA THR A 261 20.87 -9.51 2.99
C THR A 261 21.05 -10.33 4.27
N ILE A 262 21.72 -11.48 4.19
CA ILE A 262 21.99 -12.35 5.34
C ILE A 262 22.96 -11.68 6.30
N VAL A 263 24.08 -11.14 5.79
CA VAL A 263 25.06 -10.42 6.62
C VAL A 263 24.40 -9.23 7.30
N LEU A 264 23.64 -8.44 6.55
CA LEU A 264 22.88 -7.30 7.07
C LEU A 264 21.87 -7.73 8.14
N TYR A 265 21.07 -8.77 7.88
CA TYR A 265 20.06 -9.25 8.81
C TYR A 265 20.69 -9.72 10.12
N LEU A 266 21.77 -10.50 10.06
CA LEU A 266 22.47 -11.01 11.25
C LEU A 266 23.13 -9.90 12.06
N ALA A 267 23.65 -8.85 11.40
CA ALA A 267 24.23 -7.70 12.08
C ALA A 267 23.18 -6.83 12.78
N VAL A 268 22.03 -6.64 12.12
CA VAL A 268 20.94 -5.81 12.61
C VAL A 268 20.14 -6.52 13.71
N PHE A 269 19.94 -7.84 13.58
CA PHE A 269 19.23 -8.68 14.55
C PHE A 269 20.18 -9.73 15.13
N PRO A 270 21.15 -9.33 15.98
CA PRO A 270 22.01 -10.28 16.63
C PRO A 270 21.14 -11.26 17.44
N GLY A 271 21.50 -12.55 17.40
CA GLY A 271 20.87 -13.58 18.22
C GLY A 271 21.18 -13.30 19.69
N VAL A 272 20.35 -12.49 20.35
CA VAL A 272 20.46 -12.27 21.79
C VAL A 272 19.91 -13.52 22.44
N ASP A 273 20.76 -14.21 23.22
CA ASP A 273 20.38 -15.32 24.07
C ASP A 273 19.06 -15.03 24.78
N SER A 274 18.18 -16.03 24.73
CA SER A 274 16.84 -16.07 25.32
C SER A 274 16.88 -16.06 26.85
N HIS A 275 17.47 -15.02 27.45
CA HIS A 275 17.50 -14.77 28.89
C HIS A 275 17.08 -13.34 29.26
N LYS A 276 16.28 -12.67 28.41
CA LYS A 276 15.47 -11.55 28.89
C LYS A 276 14.13 -12.10 29.37
N LYS A 277 13.96 -12.10 30.70
CA LYS A 277 12.68 -12.31 31.39
C LYS A 277 11.63 -11.41 30.73
N TYR A 278 10.58 -12.04 30.18
CA TYR A 278 9.45 -11.36 29.58
C TYR A 278 8.86 -10.34 30.56
N SER A 279 8.76 -9.08 30.12
CA SER A 279 7.90 -8.09 30.74
C SER A 279 6.46 -8.49 30.46
N SER A 280 5.67 -8.62 31.52
CA SER A 280 4.29 -9.14 31.51
C SER A 280 3.27 -8.18 30.92
N SER A 281 3.53 -7.59 29.74
CA SER A 281 2.64 -6.57 29.14
C SER A 281 2.43 -6.68 27.61
N ASP A 282 3.10 -7.57 26.89
CA ASP A 282 2.96 -7.65 25.42
C ASP A 282 2.05 -8.82 24.97
N ASP A 283 1.19 -8.57 23.97
CA ASP A 283 0.15 -9.49 23.47
C ASP A 283 0.77 -10.83 22.98
N PRO A 284 0.47 -11.96 23.64
CA PRO A 284 1.20 -13.22 23.48
C PRO A 284 0.91 -13.97 22.17
N ARG A 285 0.11 -13.42 21.26
CA ARG A 285 -0.25 -14.11 19.99
C ARG A 285 0.85 -14.06 18.94
N TRP A 286 1.70 -13.05 18.95
CA TRP A 286 2.73 -12.84 17.91
C TRP A 286 4.15 -13.22 18.35
N GLU A 287 4.41 -13.31 19.66
CA GLU A 287 5.72 -13.73 20.21
C GLU A 287 5.79 -15.23 20.52
N ARG A 288 4.68 -15.98 20.42
CA ARG A 288 4.60 -17.41 20.75
C ARG A 288 5.19 -18.38 19.72
N TRP A 289 6.05 -17.91 18.82
CA TRP A 289 6.91 -18.79 18.03
C TRP A 289 8.09 -19.31 18.89
N THR A 290 7.81 -19.75 20.12
CA THR A 290 8.79 -20.16 21.13
C THR A 290 9.14 -21.64 20.97
N GLY A 291 9.70 -21.98 19.81
CA GLY A 291 10.25 -23.31 19.54
C GLY A 291 11.22 -23.37 18.36
N GLY A 292 11.24 -22.34 17.50
CA GLY A 292 12.17 -22.23 16.38
C GLY A 292 13.39 -21.37 16.69
N SER A 293 14.47 -21.55 15.92
CA SER A 293 15.59 -20.63 15.87
C SER A 293 15.09 -19.19 15.65
N GLN A 294 15.65 -18.20 16.34
CA GLN A 294 15.32 -16.77 16.11
C GLN A 294 15.53 -16.32 14.65
N ASN A 295 16.25 -17.13 13.86
CA ASN A 295 16.52 -16.92 12.44
C ASN A 295 15.61 -17.74 11.51
N TYR A 296 14.55 -18.38 12.02
CA TYR A 296 13.61 -19.15 11.20
C TYR A 296 13.06 -18.33 10.02
N LEU A 297 12.71 -17.06 10.26
CA LEU A 297 12.24 -16.18 9.20
C LEU A 297 13.30 -15.98 8.11
N LEU A 298 14.55 -15.72 8.48
CA LEU A 298 15.67 -15.61 7.54
C LEU A 298 15.90 -16.92 6.77
N GLN A 299 15.83 -18.06 7.45
CA GLN A 299 15.99 -19.39 6.84
C GLN A 299 14.87 -19.68 5.83
N SER A 300 13.62 -19.42 6.21
CA SER A 300 12.46 -19.58 5.34
C SER A 300 12.53 -18.66 4.11
N TRP A 301 12.99 -17.42 4.30
CA TRP A 301 13.23 -16.46 3.23
C TRP A 301 14.33 -16.93 2.27
N ALA A 302 15.45 -17.41 2.80
CA ALA A 302 16.56 -17.91 1.99
C ALA A 302 16.15 -19.15 1.18
N HIS A 303 15.46 -20.11 1.81
CA HIS A 303 14.95 -21.30 1.14
C HIS A 303 13.98 -20.94 0.01
N ARG A 304 13.00 -20.06 0.28
CA ARG A 304 12.05 -19.57 -0.74
C ARG A 304 12.79 -18.94 -1.93
N ASN A 305 13.82 -18.13 -1.69
CA ASN A 305 14.56 -17.49 -2.78
C ASN A 305 15.41 -18.48 -3.58
N ILE A 306 15.95 -19.54 -2.95
CA ILE A 306 16.60 -20.64 -3.67
C ILE A 306 15.62 -21.35 -4.60
N ASP A 307 14.41 -21.67 -4.12
CA ASP A 307 13.39 -22.33 -4.94
C ASP A 307 12.95 -21.46 -6.12
N VAL A 308 12.74 -20.15 -5.88
CA VAL A 308 12.40 -19.19 -6.95
C VAL A 308 13.53 -19.08 -7.98
N MET A 309 14.80 -19.10 -7.54
CA MET A 309 15.94 -19.10 -8.45
C MET A 309 15.95 -20.37 -9.33
N PHE A 310 15.74 -21.54 -8.73
CA PHE A 310 15.66 -22.79 -9.50
C PHE A 310 14.52 -22.77 -10.52
N GLU A 311 13.34 -22.29 -10.15
CA GLU A 311 12.22 -22.17 -11.10
C GLU A 311 12.53 -21.18 -12.25
N ARG A 312 13.26 -20.08 -11.97
CA ARG A 312 13.74 -19.17 -13.02
C ARG A 312 14.74 -19.82 -13.96
N ILE A 313 15.65 -20.65 -13.45
CA ILE A 313 16.63 -21.38 -14.27
C ILE A 313 15.90 -22.44 -15.11
N ARG A 314 15.01 -23.23 -14.50
CA ARG A 314 14.19 -24.25 -15.17
C ARG A 314 13.33 -23.66 -16.29
N SER A 315 12.65 -22.54 -16.03
CA SER A 315 11.86 -21.85 -17.04
C SER A 315 12.70 -21.28 -18.19
N THR A 316 13.97 -20.98 -17.94
CA THR A 316 14.92 -20.56 -18.99
C THR A 316 15.35 -21.76 -19.84
N ASP A 317 15.67 -22.90 -19.23
CA ASP A 317 16.04 -24.15 -19.94
C ASP A 317 14.93 -24.63 -20.89
N ARG A 318 13.67 -24.48 -20.47
CA ARG A 318 12.51 -24.80 -21.31
C ARG A 318 12.41 -23.95 -22.57
N ARG A 319 12.90 -22.70 -22.54
CA ARG A 319 12.84 -21.77 -23.67
C ARG A 319 14.03 -21.93 -24.60
N SER A 320 15.22 -22.14 -24.03
CA SER A 320 16.47 -22.27 -24.75
C SER A 320 17.37 -23.26 -24.01
N PRO A 321 18.02 -24.21 -24.70
CA PRO A 321 18.94 -25.14 -24.06
C PRO A 321 20.09 -24.36 -23.42
N ILE A 322 20.41 -24.69 -22.16
CA ILE A 322 21.49 -24.03 -21.42
C ILE A 322 22.56 -25.05 -21.07
N ASP A 323 23.80 -24.59 -20.94
CA ASP A 323 24.90 -25.39 -20.41
C ASP A 323 24.71 -25.65 -18.90
N LEU A 324 24.15 -26.83 -18.59
CA LEU A 324 23.90 -27.29 -17.22
C LEU A 324 25.19 -27.54 -16.44
N GLU A 325 26.32 -27.82 -17.10
CA GLU A 325 27.60 -28.05 -16.43
C GLU A 325 28.15 -26.73 -15.86
N SER A 326 28.14 -25.67 -16.67
CA SER A 326 28.52 -24.31 -16.25
C SER A 326 27.62 -23.78 -15.12
N ILE A 327 26.30 -23.96 -15.26
CA ILE A 327 25.34 -23.58 -14.20
C ILE A 327 25.58 -24.39 -12.93
N GLY A 328 25.77 -25.70 -13.04
CA GLY A 328 26.03 -26.59 -11.91
C GLY A 328 27.29 -26.19 -11.15
N GLY A 329 28.38 -25.87 -11.86
CA GLY A 329 29.61 -25.36 -11.27
C GLY A 329 29.39 -24.06 -10.48
N LYS A 330 28.64 -23.10 -11.04
CA LYS A 330 28.30 -21.86 -10.34
C LYS A 330 27.40 -22.07 -9.13
N LEU A 331 26.36 -22.89 -9.25
CA LEU A 331 25.46 -23.23 -8.15
C LEU A 331 26.20 -23.93 -7.01
N MET A 332 27.09 -24.87 -7.32
CA MET A 332 27.90 -25.55 -6.31
C MET A 332 28.86 -24.59 -5.61
N SER A 333 29.47 -23.66 -6.34
CA SER A 333 30.30 -22.59 -5.76
C SER A 333 29.48 -21.68 -4.83
N PHE A 334 28.28 -21.27 -5.28
CA PHE A 334 27.33 -20.51 -4.47
C PHE A 334 26.96 -21.28 -3.18
N ALA A 335 26.50 -22.52 -3.27
CA ALA A 335 26.15 -23.31 -2.10
C ALA A 335 27.34 -23.55 -1.16
N ASN A 336 28.56 -23.75 -1.69
CA ASN A 336 29.76 -23.87 -0.87
C ASN A 336 30.07 -22.60 -0.07
N SER A 337 29.88 -21.42 -0.68
CA SER A 337 30.08 -20.14 0.02
C SER A 337 29.04 -19.94 1.14
N PHE A 338 27.81 -20.42 0.95
CA PHE A 338 26.72 -20.31 1.92
C PHE A 338 26.70 -21.43 2.97
N GLY A 339 27.32 -22.57 2.69
CA GLY A 339 27.51 -23.65 3.66
C GLY A 339 28.29 -23.17 4.90
N ARG A 340 29.24 -22.24 4.72
CA ARG A 340 29.94 -21.57 5.83
C ARG A 340 29.04 -20.70 6.71
N MET A 341 27.92 -20.22 6.17
CA MET A 341 26.89 -19.46 6.89
C MET A 341 25.78 -20.37 7.45
N GLY A 342 25.95 -21.69 7.39
CA GLY A 342 24.98 -22.67 7.88
C GLY A 342 23.82 -22.95 6.92
N MET A 343 23.95 -22.59 5.63
CA MET A 343 22.96 -22.91 4.60
C MET A 343 23.62 -23.71 3.48
N ASP A 344 23.55 -25.03 3.59
CA ASP A 344 24.03 -25.93 2.55
C ASP A 344 22.84 -26.50 1.77
N PHE A 345 22.76 -26.13 0.49
CA PHE A 345 21.72 -26.58 -0.43
C PHE A 345 22.28 -27.39 -1.61
N ARG A 346 23.52 -27.90 -1.51
CA ARG A 346 24.11 -28.78 -2.54
C ARG A 346 23.24 -29.99 -2.89
N PRO A 347 22.58 -30.68 -1.94
CA PRO A 347 21.67 -31.78 -2.28
C PRO A 347 20.50 -31.34 -3.17
N LEU A 348 19.98 -30.12 -2.96
CA LEU A 348 18.90 -29.55 -3.78
C LEU A 348 19.39 -29.26 -5.19
N ILE A 349 20.62 -28.76 -5.35
CA ILE A 349 21.24 -28.52 -6.67
C ILE A 349 21.34 -29.81 -7.46
N ILE A 350 21.83 -30.89 -6.84
CA ILE A 350 21.97 -32.20 -7.51
C ILE A 350 20.61 -32.70 -7.98
N ASN A 351 19.59 -32.62 -7.12
CA ASN A 351 18.23 -33.03 -7.46
C ASN A 351 17.62 -32.17 -8.57
N GLU A 352 17.84 -30.86 -8.55
CA GLU A 352 17.28 -29.95 -9.55
C GLU A 352 17.93 -30.14 -10.92
N LEU A 353 19.26 -30.22 -10.98
CA LEU A 353 19.99 -30.51 -12.23
C LEU A 353 19.60 -31.86 -12.80
N ALA A 354 19.41 -32.87 -11.94
CA ALA A 354 18.92 -34.18 -12.33
C ALA A 354 17.57 -34.13 -13.07
N LEU A 355 16.60 -33.42 -12.47
CA LEU A 355 15.28 -33.25 -13.06
C LEU A 355 15.34 -32.48 -14.38
N MET A 356 16.16 -31.42 -14.45
CA MET A 356 16.35 -30.63 -15.67
C MET A 356 16.98 -31.46 -16.81
N THR A 357 18.01 -32.25 -16.53
CA THR A 357 18.62 -33.14 -17.51
C THR A 357 17.61 -34.13 -18.05
N LEU A 358 16.83 -34.78 -17.17
CA LEU A 358 15.83 -35.76 -17.57
C LEU A 358 14.69 -35.13 -18.39
N GLU A 359 14.23 -33.93 -17.99
CA GLU A 359 13.21 -33.19 -18.73
C GLU A 359 13.71 -32.78 -20.12
N SER A 360 14.95 -32.31 -20.23
CA SER A 360 15.59 -31.97 -21.50
C SER A 360 15.73 -33.20 -22.41
N PHE A 361 16.22 -34.32 -21.88
CA PHE A 361 16.30 -35.60 -22.60
C PHE A 361 14.94 -36.05 -23.13
N SER A 362 13.92 -36.08 -22.27
CA SER A 362 12.56 -36.49 -22.63
C SER A 362 12.00 -35.61 -23.75
N ARG A 363 12.19 -34.30 -23.65
CA ARG A 363 11.77 -33.31 -24.65
C ARG A 363 12.47 -33.50 -25.99
N ARG A 364 13.78 -33.77 -26.00
CA ARG A 364 14.55 -34.05 -27.24
C ARG A 364 14.05 -35.31 -27.93
N VAL A 365 13.90 -36.41 -27.18
CA VAL A 365 13.39 -37.68 -27.73
C VAL A 365 11.96 -37.52 -28.24
N GLN A 366 11.09 -36.86 -27.48
CA GLN A 366 9.71 -36.60 -27.91
C GLN A 366 9.68 -35.78 -29.20
N LYS A 367 10.47 -34.70 -29.30
CA LYS A 367 10.56 -33.88 -30.51
C LYS A 367 11.06 -34.69 -31.71
N ALA A 368 12.09 -35.51 -31.55
CA ALA A 368 12.58 -36.39 -32.61
C ALA A 368 11.50 -37.39 -33.07
N THR A 369 10.75 -37.93 -32.11
CA THR A 369 9.62 -38.84 -32.36
C THR A 369 8.50 -38.15 -33.14
N GLU A 370 8.12 -36.94 -32.74
CA GLU A 370 7.08 -36.14 -33.42
C GLU A 370 7.48 -35.77 -34.85
N ILE A 371 8.75 -35.42 -35.08
CA ILE A 371 9.28 -35.15 -36.42
C ILE A 371 9.19 -36.41 -37.29
N PHE A 372 9.58 -37.58 -36.74
CA PHE A 372 9.53 -38.85 -37.45
C PHE A 372 8.10 -39.29 -37.81
N ILE A 373 7.17 -39.21 -36.84
CA ILE A 373 5.75 -39.53 -37.05
C ILE A 373 5.07 -38.52 -37.99
N GLY A 374 5.59 -37.29 -38.08
CA GLY A 374 5.10 -36.25 -38.99
C GLY A 374 5.44 -36.47 -40.46
N GLN A 375 6.23 -37.51 -40.80
CA GLN A 375 6.61 -37.80 -42.18
C GLN A 375 5.41 -38.21 -43.03
N LYS A 376 5.41 -37.78 -44.30
CA LYS A 376 4.28 -38.01 -45.23
C LYS A 376 4.49 -39.21 -46.15
N GLN A 377 5.71 -39.71 -46.25
CA GLN A 377 6.12 -40.78 -47.15
C GLN A 377 7.01 -41.76 -46.38
N LEU A 378 7.00 -43.03 -46.79
CA LEU A 378 7.84 -44.09 -46.25
C LEU A 378 8.78 -44.53 -47.37
N ASP A 379 9.90 -43.82 -47.48
CA ASP A 379 10.85 -43.95 -48.59
C ASP A 379 12.02 -44.87 -48.19
N LEU A 380 11.78 -46.18 -48.27
CA LEU A 380 12.83 -47.19 -48.09
C LEU A 380 13.63 -47.37 -49.38
N LEU A 381 14.96 -47.43 -49.29
CA LEU A 381 15.79 -47.77 -50.44
C LEU A 381 15.50 -49.21 -50.93
N ASP A 382 15.43 -49.38 -52.25
CA ASP A 382 15.26 -50.69 -52.87
C ASP A 382 16.41 -51.64 -52.50
N GLU A 383 16.09 -52.90 -52.20
CA GLU A 383 17.07 -53.91 -51.76
C GLU A 383 18.22 -54.09 -52.75
N ASP A 384 17.94 -54.01 -54.05
CA ASP A 384 18.94 -54.23 -55.09
C ASP A 384 19.97 -53.09 -55.14
N ILE A 385 19.53 -51.86 -54.85
CA ILE A 385 20.40 -50.67 -54.75
C ILE A 385 21.24 -50.75 -53.47
N PHE A 386 20.63 -51.18 -52.36
CA PHE A 386 21.31 -51.33 -51.08
C PHE A 386 22.37 -52.43 -51.09
N LYS A 387 22.10 -53.58 -51.71
CA LYS A 387 23.07 -54.70 -51.84
C LYS A 387 24.32 -54.32 -52.63
N VAL A 388 24.20 -53.44 -53.63
CA VAL A 388 25.34 -52.92 -54.39
C VAL A 388 26.19 -51.99 -53.52
N ASN A 389 25.56 -51.06 -52.79
CA ASN A 389 26.25 -50.13 -51.90
C ASN A 389 26.87 -50.81 -50.65
N ARG A 390 26.30 -51.91 -50.16
CA ARG A 390 26.81 -52.69 -49.03
C ARG A 390 28.25 -53.16 -49.26
N ASN A 391 28.54 -53.66 -50.47
CA ASN A 391 29.87 -54.16 -50.84
C ASN A 391 30.93 -53.04 -50.85
N ASP A 392 30.54 -51.81 -51.20
CA ASP A 392 31.42 -50.64 -51.19
C ASP A 392 31.68 -50.09 -49.77
N ILE A 393 30.71 -50.27 -48.85
CA ILE A 393 30.79 -49.83 -47.45
C ILE A 393 31.63 -50.82 -46.62
N GLU A 394 31.36 -52.13 -46.76
CA GLU A 394 32.12 -53.19 -46.07
C GLU A 394 33.59 -53.24 -46.55
N GLY A 395 33.87 -52.84 -47.80
CA GLY A 395 35.22 -52.70 -48.34
C GLY A 395 36.06 -51.55 -47.73
N LYS A 396 35.44 -50.55 -47.10
CA LYS A 396 36.13 -49.39 -46.49
C LYS A 396 36.27 -49.49 -44.96
N THR A 397 35.46 -50.31 -44.29
CA THR A 397 35.45 -50.41 -42.81
C THR A 397 36.38 -51.48 -42.24
N ALA A 398 36.98 -52.33 -43.08
CA ALA A 398 37.89 -53.41 -42.67
C ALA A 398 39.23 -52.94 -42.03
N SER A 399 39.48 -51.63 -41.91
CA SER A 399 40.69 -51.07 -41.30
C SER A 399 40.48 -50.41 -39.92
N ALA A 400 39.28 -50.46 -39.34
CA ALA A 400 39.02 -49.93 -37.99
C ALA A 400 38.84 -51.09 -37.01
N GLU A 401 39.89 -51.34 -36.21
CA GLU A 401 39.91 -52.35 -35.15
C GLU A 401 38.77 -52.17 -34.15
N ALA A 402 38.19 -53.31 -33.74
CA ALA A 402 37.23 -53.53 -32.67
C ALA A 402 37.16 -52.42 -31.59
N GLN A 403 36.20 -51.51 -31.75
CA GLN A 403 35.63 -50.75 -30.63
C GLN A 403 34.10 -50.79 -30.76
N SER A 404 33.50 -51.34 -29.71
CA SER A 404 32.06 -51.53 -29.50
C SER A 404 31.24 -50.28 -29.85
N SER A 405 30.03 -50.51 -30.42
CA SER A 405 28.96 -49.54 -30.76
C SER A 405 28.92 -49.01 -32.21
N THR A 406 29.35 -49.77 -33.22
CA THR A 406 29.16 -49.37 -34.62
C THR A 406 27.71 -49.62 -35.05
N ALA A 407 27.06 -48.63 -35.67
CA ALA A 407 25.70 -48.75 -36.18
C ALA A 407 25.60 -49.83 -37.28
N PRO A 408 24.59 -50.73 -37.25
CA PRO A 408 24.32 -51.67 -38.33
C PRO A 408 24.11 -50.96 -39.67
N VAL A 409 24.79 -51.44 -40.72
CA VAL A 409 24.73 -50.84 -42.07
C VAL A 409 23.31 -50.91 -42.64
N GLU A 410 22.54 -51.92 -42.22
CA GLU A 410 21.14 -52.13 -42.60
C GLU A 410 20.23 -50.94 -42.25
N ILE A 411 20.54 -50.16 -41.20
CA ILE A 411 19.73 -48.99 -40.80
C ILE A 411 19.80 -47.88 -41.86
N CYS A 412 20.90 -47.79 -42.63
CA CYS A 412 21.09 -46.80 -43.69
C CYS A 412 20.16 -47.00 -44.90
N VAL A 413 19.33 -48.05 -44.91
CA VAL A 413 18.27 -48.24 -45.91
C VAL A 413 17.18 -47.15 -45.79
N TRP A 414 17.05 -46.52 -44.63
CA TRP A 414 16.01 -45.53 -44.34
C TRP A 414 16.59 -44.26 -43.74
N ASP A 415 16.65 -43.20 -44.56
CA ASP A 415 17.26 -41.92 -44.16
C ASP A 415 16.56 -41.27 -42.96
N ASP A 416 15.22 -41.29 -42.89
CA ASP A 416 14.49 -40.74 -41.74
C ASP A 416 14.82 -41.47 -40.44
N LEU A 417 15.03 -42.80 -40.52
CA LEU A 417 15.41 -43.61 -39.36
C LEU A 417 16.82 -43.26 -38.89
N CYS A 418 17.73 -42.96 -39.81
CA CYS A 418 19.05 -42.44 -39.47
C CYS A 418 18.97 -41.06 -38.80
N VAL A 419 18.15 -40.14 -39.31
CA VAL A 419 17.98 -38.80 -38.71
C VAL A 419 17.41 -38.92 -37.29
N TYR A 420 16.35 -39.71 -37.09
CA TYR A 420 15.76 -39.96 -35.78
C TYR A 420 16.74 -40.69 -34.85
N GLY A 421 17.48 -41.67 -35.36
CA GLY A 421 18.49 -42.40 -34.60
C GLY A 421 19.62 -41.52 -34.10
N ASN A 422 20.14 -40.64 -34.97
CA ASN A 422 21.18 -39.68 -34.60
C ASN A 422 20.70 -38.74 -33.49
N GLU A 423 19.47 -38.21 -33.58
CA GLU A 423 18.92 -37.35 -32.53
C GLU A 423 18.73 -38.07 -31.18
N ILE A 424 18.34 -39.36 -31.19
CA ILE A 424 18.29 -40.17 -29.97
C ILE A 424 19.68 -40.38 -29.38
N ILE A 425 20.67 -40.72 -30.22
CA ILE A 425 22.04 -40.95 -29.78
C ILE A 425 22.64 -39.67 -29.22
N ASP A 426 22.38 -38.53 -29.85
CA ASP A 426 22.82 -37.23 -29.36
C ASP A 426 22.14 -36.89 -28.02
N ALA A 427 20.85 -37.14 -27.86
CA ALA A 427 20.16 -36.99 -26.57
C ALA A 427 20.75 -37.91 -25.49
N LEU A 428 21.09 -39.15 -25.84
CA LEU A 428 21.76 -40.10 -24.96
C LEU A 428 23.19 -39.65 -24.59
N ASN A 429 23.92 -39.04 -25.53
CA ASN A 429 25.26 -38.52 -25.28
C ASN A 429 25.26 -37.33 -24.31
N ASP A 430 24.26 -36.45 -24.36
CA ASP A 430 24.10 -35.36 -23.40
C ASP A 430 23.97 -35.85 -21.94
N LEU A 431 23.38 -37.03 -21.73
CA LEU A 431 23.25 -37.61 -20.39
C LEU A 431 24.60 -37.96 -19.74
N ARG A 432 25.66 -38.15 -20.53
CA ARG A 432 26.99 -38.52 -20.03
C ARG A 432 27.57 -37.48 -19.07
N HIS A 433 27.20 -36.20 -19.24
CA HIS A 433 27.66 -35.10 -18.39
C HIS A 433 27.08 -35.15 -16.97
N SER A 434 25.98 -35.89 -16.73
CA SER A 434 25.33 -35.98 -15.42
C SER A 434 24.80 -37.37 -15.12
N LEU A 435 25.60 -38.41 -15.38
CA LEU A 435 25.14 -39.79 -15.28
C LEU A 435 24.78 -40.21 -13.84
N SER A 436 23.55 -40.70 -13.65
CA SER A 436 23.06 -41.23 -12.37
C SER A 436 22.28 -42.53 -12.58
N PRO A 437 22.49 -43.56 -11.72
CA PRO A 437 21.70 -44.81 -11.80
C PRO A 437 20.19 -44.59 -11.63
N VAL A 438 19.79 -43.47 -11.03
CA VAL A 438 18.37 -43.14 -10.81
C VAL A 438 17.62 -42.94 -12.14
N TYR A 439 18.30 -42.50 -13.21
CA TYR A 439 17.64 -42.16 -14.48
C TYR A 439 17.33 -43.36 -15.35
N ILE A 440 17.88 -44.53 -15.04
CA ILE A 440 17.91 -45.69 -15.95
C ILE A 440 16.49 -46.12 -16.32
N ASN A 441 15.60 -46.20 -15.34
CA ASN A 441 14.20 -46.53 -15.57
C ASN A 441 13.47 -45.46 -16.39
N ASP A 442 13.68 -44.19 -16.07
CA ASP A 442 12.97 -43.10 -16.74
C ASP A 442 13.43 -42.94 -18.19
N VAL A 443 14.74 -42.98 -18.43
CA VAL A 443 15.35 -42.96 -19.77
C VAL A 443 14.88 -44.15 -20.60
N PHE A 444 14.89 -45.36 -20.01
CA PHE A 444 14.41 -46.55 -20.69
C PHE A 444 12.93 -46.43 -21.08
N ASN A 445 12.07 -45.96 -20.17
CA ASN A 445 10.65 -45.79 -20.43
C ASN A 445 10.36 -44.73 -21.51
N VAL A 446 11.13 -43.64 -21.55
CA VAL A 446 11.03 -42.62 -22.60
C VAL A 446 11.41 -43.20 -23.97
N LEU A 447 12.56 -43.87 -24.08
CA LEU A 447 13.00 -44.50 -25.33
C LEU A 447 12.03 -45.58 -25.79
N LYS A 448 11.55 -46.42 -24.86
CA LYS A 448 10.54 -47.44 -25.13
C LYS A 448 9.24 -46.83 -25.66
N SER A 449 8.76 -45.76 -25.04
CA SER A 449 7.53 -45.07 -25.47
C SER A 449 7.71 -44.43 -26.84
N SER A 450 8.88 -43.87 -27.12
CA SER A 450 9.26 -43.33 -28.43
C SER A 450 9.25 -44.40 -29.52
N LEU A 451 9.92 -45.54 -29.29
CA LEU A 451 9.90 -46.69 -30.20
C LEU A 451 8.49 -47.23 -30.43
N HIS A 452 7.68 -47.33 -29.37
CA HIS A 452 6.28 -47.77 -29.49
C HIS A 452 5.46 -46.83 -30.36
N ALA A 453 5.59 -45.51 -30.18
CA ALA A 453 4.88 -44.52 -30.97
C ALA A 453 5.28 -44.58 -32.46
N VAL A 454 6.57 -44.79 -32.75
CA VAL A 454 7.07 -44.98 -34.12
C VAL A 454 6.47 -46.25 -34.76
N LEU A 455 6.48 -47.38 -34.04
CA LEU A 455 5.93 -48.65 -34.53
C LEU A 455 4.41 -48.56 -34.75
N GLU A 456 3.68 -47.92 -33.85
CA GLU A 456 2.24 -47.66 -33.98
C GLU A 456 1.93 -46.77 -35.20
N TRP A 457 2.76 -45.77 -35.47
CA TRP A 457 2.65 -44.94 -36.66
C TRP A 457 2.88 -45.76 -37.95
N ILE A 458 3.92 -46.60 -38.02
CA ILE A 458 4.19 -47.47 -39.19
C ILE A 458 3.00 -48.40 -39.46
N GLN A 459 2.37 -48.96 -38.42
CA GLN A 459 1.21 -49.83 -38.59
C GLN A 459 0.00 -49.10 -39.21
N ARG A 460 -0.18 -47.81 -38.85
CA ARG A 460 -1.26 -46.95 -39.37
C ARG A 460 -0.94 -46.30 -40.72
N PHE A 461 0.30 -46.40 -41.19
CA PHE A 461 0.77 -45.72 -42.39
C PHE A 461 0.32 -46.45 -43.68
N GLY A 462 -0.21 -45.71 -44.66
CA GLY A 462 -0.51 -46.22 -46.00
C GLY A 462 -1.81 -47.02 -46.15
N ASP A 463 -2.17 -47.31 -47.40
CA ASP A 463 -3.28 -48.20 -47.78
C ASP A 463 -2.86 -49.68 -47.63
N PRO A 464 -3.79 -50.65 -47.58
CA PRO A 464 -3.46 -52.08 -47.44
C PRO A 464 -2.50 -52.63 -48.52
N ALA A 465 -2.30 -51.92 -49.63
CA ALA A 465 -1.32 -52.26 -50.67
C ALA A 465 0.14 -52.14 -50.22
N ASP A 466 0.46 -51.31 -49.22
CA ASP A 466 1.82 -51.05 -48.73
C ASP A 466 2.23 -52.00 -47.57
N GLU A 467 1.56 -53.15 -47.44
CA GLU A 467 1.82 -54.11 -46.36
C GLU A 467 3.26 -54.66 -46.36
N SER A 468 3.85 -54.88 -47.53
CA SER A 468 5.24 -55.36 -47.66
C SER A 468 6.26 -54.31 -47.18
N LEU A 469 6.03 -53.03 -47.51
CA LEU A 469 6.86 -51.91 -47.07
C LEU A 469 6.78 -51.70 -45.56
N ARG A 470 5.57 -51.81 -44.98
CA ARG A 470 5.37 -51.75 -43.52
C ARG A 470 6.06 -52.88 -42.77
N LYS A 471 5.98 -54.11 -43.28
CA LYS A 471 6.68 -55.27 -42.70
C LYS A 471 8.19 -55.04 -42.71
N ARG A 472 8.73 -54.61 -43.85
CA ARG A 472 10.16 -54.29 -44.00
C ARG A 472 10.62 -53.17 -43.05
N ALA A 473 9.86 -52.09 -42.93
CA ALA A 473 10.16 -51.01 -41.98
C ALA A 473 10.13 -51.48 -40.51
N THR A 474 9.14 -52.31 -40.17
CA THR A 474 8.99 -52.88 -38.82
C THR A 474 10.14 -53.83 -38.49
N GLU A 475 10.51 -54.71 -39.42
CA GLU A 475 11.67 -55.60 -39.31
C GLU A 475 12.95 -54.81 -39.12
N LEU A 476 13.15 -53.72 -39.88
CA LEU A 476 14.33 -52.87 -39.75
C LEU A 476 14.46 -52.29 -38.33
N ILE A 477 13.36 -51.81 -37.76
CA ILE A 477 13.37 -51.26 -36.40
C ILE A 477 13.58 -52.34 -35.34
N VAL A 478 12.87 -53.46 -35.43
CA VAL A 478 12.90 -54.51 -34.39
C VAL A 478 14.20 -55.32 -34.42
N ILE A 479 14.71 -55.63 -35.61
CA ILE A 479 15.88 -56.52 -35.78
C ILE A 479 17.19 -55.74 -35.72
N HIS A 480 17.23 -54.51 -36.26
CA HIS A 480 18.49 -53.77 -36.39
C HIS A 480 18.56 -52.55 -35.46
N PHE A 481 17.55 -51.69 -35.46
CA PHE A 481 17.62 -50.43 -34.71
C PHE A 481 17.45 -50.59 -33.19
N ALA A 482 16.45 -51.35 -32.72
CA ALA A 482 16.20 -51.54 -31.30
C ALA A 482 17.34 -52.26 -30.57
N PRO A 483 17.97 -53.32 -31.13
CA PRO A 483 19.16 -53.92 -30.53
C PRO A 483 20.35 -52.96 -30.52
N PHE A 484 20.52 -52.16 -31.57
CA PHE A 484 21.57 -51.13 -31.61
C PHE A 484 21.35 -50.06 -30.54
N LEU A 485 20.13 -49.54 -30.37
CA LEU A 485 19.79 -48.64 -29.27
C LEU A 485 20.02 -49.28 -27.90
N ASN A 486 19.74 -50.58 -27.75
CA ASN A 486 20.01 -51.29 -26.51
C ASN A 486 21.51 -51.33 -26.20
N GLN A 487 22.36 -51.56 -27.22
CA GLN A 487 23.81 -51.49 -27.07
C GLN A 487 24.27 -50.08 -26.67
N CYS A 488 23.72 -49.02 -27.30
CA CYS A 488 24.03 -47.64 -26.93
C CYS A 488 23.61 -47.32 -25.49
N PHE A 489 22.41 -47.74 -25.09
CA PHE A 489 21.89 -47.57 -23.73
C PHE A 489 22.74 -48.30 -22.70
N GLN A 490 23.09 -49.56 -22.94
CA GLN A 490 23.96 -50.36 -22.08
C GLN A 490 25.41 -49.86 -22.07
N GLY A 491 25.87 -49.24 -23.15
CA GLY A 491 27.18 -48.57 -23.21
C GLY A 491 27.25 -47.35 -22.29
N ILE A 492 26.14 -46.62 -22.15
CA ILE A 492 26.03 -45.45 -21.27
C ILE A 492 25.74 -45.88 -19.82
N PHE A 493 24.81 -46.83 -19.63
CA PHE A 493 24.39 -47.35 -18.34
C PHE A 493 24.89 -48.78 -18.12
N SER A 494 26.22 -48.96 -18.21
CA SER A 494 26.78 -50.30 -18.06
C SER A 494 26.57 -50.85 -16.65
N PHE A 495 26.23 -52.14 -16.54
CA PHE A 495 26.03 -52.80 -15.25
C PHE A 495 27.27 -52.65 -14.34
N GLU A 496 28.46 -52.81 -14.93
CA GLU A 496 29.74 -52.74 -14.23
C GLU A 496 30.04 -51.35 -13.65
N THR A 497 29.66 -50.28 -14.36
CA THR A 497 29.92 -48.90 -13.91
C THR A 497 28.78 -48.30 -13.09
N CYS A 498 27.52 -48.64 -13.40
CA CYS A 498 26.34 -47.95 -12.84
C CYS A 498 25.61 -48.75 -11.76
N PHE A 499 25.62 -50.08 -11.81
CA PHE A 499 24.86 -50.92 -10.87
C PHE A 499 25.74 -51.62 -9.83
N LYS A 500 26.82 -52.25 -10.28
CA LYS A 500 27.72 -53.04 -9.41
C LYS A 500 28.26 -52.26 -8.20
N PRO A 501 28.68 -50.97 -8.33
CA PRO A 501 29.20 -50.23 -7.17
C PRO A 501 28.14 -49.92 -6.11
N TYR A 502 26.88 -49.73 -6.52
CA TYR A 502 25.80 -49.24 -5.66
C TYR A 502 24.94 -50.38 -5.08
N PHE A 503 24.73 -51.46 -5.83
CA PHE A 503 23.79 -52.52 -5.46
C PHE A 503 24.44 -53.82 -4.99
N GLN A 504 25.78 -53.97 -5.15
CA GLN A 504 26.74 -54.94 -4.57
C GLN A 504 26.35 -56.44 -4.41
N SER A 505 25.10 -56.87 -4.64
CA SER A 505 24.61 -58.27 -4.54
C SER A 505 23.11 -58.49 -4.85
N GLN A 506 22.26 -57.46 -5.03
CA GLN A 506 20.79 -57.67 -5.16
C GLN A 506 20.27 -57.99 -6.57
N ILE A 507 20.99 -57.60 -7.62
CA ILE A 507 20.54 -57.75 -9.02
C ILE A 507 21.69 -58.42 -9.79
N SER A 508 21.42 -59.56 -10.43
CA SER A 508 22.39 -60.21 -11.32
C SER A 508 22.48 -59.47 -12.65
N HIS A 509 23.60 -59.64 -13.35
CA HIS A 509 23.80 -59.06 -14.68
C HIS A 509 22.69 -59.50 -15.67
N ASP A 510 22.28 -60.76 -15.60
CA ASP A 510 21.24 -61.31 -16.47
C ASP A 510 19.87 -60.70 -16.16
N THR A 511 19.52 -60.54 -14.89
CA THR A 511 18.27 -59.86 -14.49
C THR A 511 18.29 -58.37 -14.85
N PHE A 512 19.46 -57.72 -14.88
CA PHE A 512 19.58 -56.35 -15.36
C PHE A 512 19.30 -56.27 -16.87
N ILE A 513 19.90 -57.15 -17.67
CA ILE A 513 19.67 -57.19 -19.12
C ILE A 513 18.20 -57.49 -19.43
N GLU A 514 17.58 -58.46 -18.74
CA GLU A 514 16.17 -58.81 -18.95
C GLU A 514 15.20 -57.65 -18.69
N ASN A 515 15.49 -56.81 -17.69
CA ASN A 515 14.63 -55.67 -17.35
C ASN A 515 14.79 -54.48 -18.31
N TYR A 516 15.97 -54.32 -18.91
CA TYR A 516 16.31 -53.20 -19.78
C TYR A 516 16.68 -53.68 -21.18
N ASP A 517 15.75 -54.36 -21.84
CA ASP A 517 15.90 -54.82 -23.21
C ASP A 517 14.80 -54.28 -24.14
N PHE A 518 15.21 -53.46 -25.11
CA PHE A 518 14.34 -52.93 -26.15
C PHE A 518 13.91 -53.98 -27.18
N SER A 519 14.60 -55.12 -27.29
CA SER A 519 14.21 -56.20 -28.21
C SER A 519 12.83 -56.80 -27.87
N SER A 520 12.45 -56.73 -26.58
CA SER A 520 11.14 -57.14 -26.08
C SER A 520 9.98 -56.25 -26.53
N VAL A 521 10.26 -55.06 -27.07
CA VAL A 521 9.25 -54.11 -27.57
C VAL A 521 8.64 -54.61 -28.88
N GLY A 522 9.46 -55.21 -29.76
CA GLY A 522 9.01 -55.77 -31.03
C GLY A 522 8.17 -57.04 -30.89
N SER A 523 8.54 -57.93 -29.96
CA SER A 523 7.82 -59.20 -29.75
C SER A 523 6.42 -59.03 -29.18
N ARG A 524 6.16 -57.97 -28.40
CA ARG A 524 4.81 -57.65 -27.89
C ARG A 524 3.92 -56.95 -28.92
N LEU A 525 4.49 -56.15 -29.81
CA LEU A 525 3.77 -55.54 -30.94
C LEU A 525 3.45 -56.55 -32.04
N ALA A 526 4.37 -57.48 -32.35
CA ALA A 526 4.14 -58.59 -33.27
C ALA A 526 3.03 -59.55 -32.78
N ALA A 527 2.99 -59.84 -31.47
CA ALA A 527 1.92 -60.63 -30.87
C ALA A 527 0.55 -59.92 -30.86
N ALA A 528 0.53 -58.58 -30.79
CA ALA A 528 -0.71 -57.80 -30.84
C ALA A 528 -1.29 -57.71 -32.26
N THR A 529 -0.44 -57.69 -33.30
CA THR A 529 -0.89 -57.76 -34.70
C THR A 529 -1.38 -59.14 -35.10
N GLU A 530 -0.81 -60.22 -34.53
CA GLU A 530 -1.33 -61.59 -34.74
C GLU A 530 -2.66 -61.85 -34.02
N SER A 531 -3.00 -61.10 -32.97
CA SER A 531 -4.26 -61.23 -32.23
C SER A 531 -5.42 -60.41 -32.83
N THR A 532 -5.16 -59.55 -33.82
CA THR A 532 -6.15 -58.67 -34.46
C THR A 532 -6.40 -58.97 -35.95
N ALA A 533 -5.70 -59.96 -36.50
CA ALA A 533 -6.06 -60.68 -37.72
C ALA A 533 -6.93 -61.90 -37.37
#